data_AF-A0A9X0GZ44-F1
#
_entry.id   AF-A0A9X0GZ44-F1
#
_cell.length_a   1.000
_cell.length_b   1.000
_cell.length_c   1.000
_cell.angle_alpha   90.00
_cell.angle_beta   90.00
_cell.angle_gamma   90.00
#
_symmetry.space_group_name_H-M   'P 1'
#
loop_
_entity.id
_entity.type
_entity.pdbx_description
1 polymer ?
#
loop_
_entity_poly.entity_id
_entity_poly.type
_entity_poly.pdbx_seq_one_letter_code
_entity_poly.pdbx_strand_id
1 'polypeptide(L)'
;MIFNTKDFGAVGDGVTDDTAAIQATIDAAAAAGGGEVVLAAGTYIVSGGEEPSDGCLMLKSNVTLSGAGMGETVIKLADGSDTKVTGIVRSAYGEETHDFGMKNLTLDGNRDATTGKVDGWFNGYIPGSDGKDSNVTLDSVEIKDCSG
;
A
#
# COMPACT_ATOMS: atom_id res chain seq x y z
N MET A 1 13.13 -11.34 -6.77
CA MET A 1 13.67 -11.62 -5.42
C MET A 1 12.56 -11.46 -4.40
N ILE A 2 12.66 -12.08 -3.23
CA ILE A 2 11.65 -11.99 -2.17
C ILE A 2 12.21 -11.16 -1.03
N PHE A 3 11.43 -10.20 -0.54
CA PHE A 3 11.74 -9.34 0.60
C PHE A 3 10.64 -9.52 1.64
N ASN A 4 10.97 -10.05 2.82
CA ASN A 4 9.98 -10.26 3.87
C ASN A 4 9.88 -9.02 4.76
N THR A 5 8.69 -8.44 4.93
CA THR A 5 8.51 -7.22 5.74
C THR A 5 8.90 -7.42 7.21
N LYS A 6 8.86 -8.66 7.71
CA LYS A 6 9.33 -9.00 9.05
C LYS A 6 10.83 -8.74 9.25
N ASP A 7 11.63 -8.91 8.20
CA ASP A 7 13.08 -8.63 8.26
C ASP A 7 13.37 -7.13 8.38
N PHE A 8 12.37 -6.29 8.06
CA PHE A 8 12.40 -4.83 8.17
C PHE A 8 11.64 -4.32 9.40
N GLY A 9 11.14 -5.22 10.26
CA GLY A 9 10.51 -4.88 11.53
C GLY A 9 8.99 -4.78 11.51
N ALA A 10 8.31 -5.15 10.41
CA ALA A 10 6.86 -5.18 10.38
C ALA A 10 6.33 -6.29 11.31
N VAL A 11 5.33 -5.97 12.12
CA VAL A 11 4.82 -6.81 13.19
C VAL A 11 3.50 -7.49 12.78
N GLY A 12 2.55 -6.74 12.20
CA GLY A 12 1.26 -7.29 11.75
C GLY A 12 0.33 -7.72 12.90
N ASP A 13 0.42 -7.08 14.06
CA ASP A 13 -0.33 -7.43 15.29
C ASP A 13 -1.68 -6.68 15.43
N GLY A 14 -2.02 -5.81 14.48
CA GLY A 14 -3.23 -4.99 14.49
C GLY A 14 -3.16 -3.76 15.40
N VAL A 15 -1.98 -3.43 15.94
CA VAL A 15 -1.78 -2.30 16.86
C VAL A 15 -0.55 -1.46 16.48
N THR A 16 0.56 -2.12 16.15
CA THR A 16 1.81 -1.46 15.77
C THR A 16 1.67 -0.80 14.41
N ASP A 17 2.09 0.47 14.30
CA ASP A 17 2.20 1.14 13.01
C ASP A 17 3.38 0.57 12.22
N ASP A 18 3.03 -0.18 11.17
CA ASP A 18 3.95 -0.90 10.31
C ASP A 18 4.35 -0.11 9.04
N THR A 19 3.86 1.14 8.87
CA THR A 19 4.09 1.94 7.66
C THR A 19 5.56 2.02 7.28
N ALA A 20 6.42 2.41 8.23
CA ALA A 20 7.84 2.61 7.97
C ALA A 20 8.56 1.31 7.58
N ALA A 21 8.23 0.20 8.23
CA ALA A 21 8.84 -1.10 7.97
C ALA A 21 8.44 -1.65 6.59
N ILE A 22 7.16 -1.54 6.23
CA ILE A 22 6.66 -1.98 4.93
C ILE A 22 7.24 -1.10 3.81
N GLN A 23 7.25 0.23 3.99
CA GLN A 23 7.83 1.14 3.01
C GLN A 23 9.33 0.88 2.79
N ALA A 24 10.10 0.69 3.87
CA ALA A 24 11.52 0.34 3.75
C ALA A 24 11.75 -0.98 2.98
N THR A 25 10.83 -1.93 3.10
CA THR A 25 10.88 -3.19 2.35
C THR A 25 10.61 -2.96 0.86
N ILE A 26 9.63 -2.12 0.53
CA ILE A 26 9.33 -1.71 -0.86
C ILE A 26 10.54 -1.01 -1.48
N ASP A 27 11.14 -0.07 -0.76
CA ASP A 27 12.30 0.69 -1.23
C ASP A 27 13.51 -0.22 -1.46
N ALA A 28 13.75 -1.19 -0.57
CA ALA A 28 14.81 -2.19 -0.73
C ALA A 28 14.57 -3.08 -1.96
N ALA A 29 13.33 -3.52 -2.19
CA ALA A 29 12.97 -4.29 -3.38
C ALA A 29 13.21 -3.49 -4.67
N ALA A 30 12.79 -2.24 -4.70
CA ALA A 30 13.00 -1.33 -5.82
C ALA A 30 14.49 -1.07 -6.09
N ALA A 31 15.26 -0.79 -5.04
CA ALA A 31 16.71 -0.57 -5.12
C ALA A 31 17.48 -1.80 -5.66
N ALA A 32 16.93 -3.00 -5.44
CA ALA A 32 17.46 -4.24 -5.98
C ALA A 32 17.03 -4.53 -7.44
N GLY A 33 16.31 -3.60 -8.08
CA GLY A 33 15.81 -3.73 -9.45
C GLY A 33 14.42 -4.39 -9.56
N GLY A 34 13.74 -4.59 -8.43
CA GLY A 34 12.41 -5.19 -8.35
C GLY A 34 12.36 -6.45 -7.50
N GLY A 35 11.14 -6.84 -7.15
CA GLY A 35 10.92 -8.00 -6.31
C GLY A 35 9.52 -8.08 -5.73
N GLU A 36 9.30 -9.17 -5.01
CA GLU A 36 8.08 -9.43 -4.28
C GLU A 36 8.30 -9.08 -2.81
N VAL A 37 7.51 -8.13 -2.31
CA VAL A 37 7.45 -7.74 -0.91
C VAL A 37 6.36 -8.58 -0.24
N VAL A 38 6.76 -9.46 0.67
CA VAL A 38 5.86 -10.45 1.28
C VAL A 38 5.49 -10.01 2.70
N LEU A 39 4.18 -9.92 2.94
CA LEU A 39 3.58 -9.82 4.26
C LEU A 39 3.02 -11.20 4.66
N ALA A 40 3.22 -11.58 5.92
CA ALA A 40 2.60 -12.78 6.46
C ALA A 40 1.11 -12.55 6.74
N ALA A 41 0.39 -13.58 7.17
CA ALA A 41 -0.94 -13.39 7.74
C ALA A 41 -0.84 -12.52 9.00
N GLY A 42 -1.76 -11.58 9.15
CA GLY A 42 -1.74 -10.55 10.18
C GLY A 42 -2.46 -9.27 9.75
N THR A 43 -2.64 -8.36 10.70
CA THR A 43 -3.21 -7.04 10.46
C THR A 43 -2.12 -5.99 10.64
N TYR A 44 -1.76 -5.33 9.56
CA TYR A 44 -0.71 -4.31 9.53
C TYR A 44 -1.38 -2.94 9.59
N ILE A 45 -1.15 -2.20 10.67
CA ILE A 45 -1.68 -0.84 10.80
C ILE A 45 -0.77 0.09 10.01
N VAL A 46 -1.38 0.99 9.23
CA VAL A 46 -0.65 2.01 8.48
C VAL A 46 -1.26 3.40 8.70
N SER A 47 -0.41 4.41 8.69
CA SER A 47 -0.77 5.83 8.75
C SER A 47 -0.55 6.54 7.41
N GLY A 48 -1.35 7.56 7.12
CA GLY A 48 -1.15 8.44 5.97
C GLY A 48 0.07 9.35 6.11
N GLY A 49 0.64 9.78 4.99
CA GLY A 49 1.73 10.76 4.94
C GLY A 49 1.29 12.19 5.26
N GLU A 50 2.19 13.16 5.00
CA GLU A 50 1.95 14.58 5.30
C GLU A 50 0.87 15.18 4.39
N GLU A 51 0.91 14.81 3.11
CA GLU A 51 -0.05 15.26 2.10
C GLU A 51 -0.95 14.11 1.62
N PRO A 52 -2.18 14.40 1.15
CA PRO A 52 -3.07 13.35 0.66
C PRO A 52 -2.50 12.49 -0.47
N SER A 53 -1.59 13.07 -1.26
CA SER A 53 -0.90 12.39 -2.37
C SER A 53 0.21 11.45 -1.92
N ASP A 54 0.60 11.46 -0.66
CA ASP A 54 1.62 10.55 -0.13
C ASP A 54 1.02 9.15 0.11
N GLY A 55 -0.30 9.06 0.31
CA GLY A 55 -0.97 7.81 0.65
C GLY A 55 -0.46 7.25 1.97
N CYS A 56 -0.53 5.92 2.15
CA CYS A 56 0.18 5.26 3.26
C CYS A 56 1.44 4.53 2.77
N LEU A 57 1.32 3.76 1.69
CA LEU A 57 2.40 2.97 1.11
C LEU A 57 2.56 3.28 -0.38
N MET A 58 3.80 3.56 -0.78
CA MET A 58 4.16 3.97 -2.13
C MET A 58 4.87 2.82 -2.86
N LEU A 59 4.18 2.15 -3.77
CA LEU A 59 4.78 1.16 -4.67
C LEU A 59 5.68 1.82 -5.71
N LYS A 60 6.67 1.04 -6.16
CA LYS A 60 7.68 1.42 -7.15
C LYS A 60 7.69 0.44 -8.31
N SER A 61 8.32 0.82 -9.42
CA SER A 61 8.39 -0.05 -10.60
C SER A 61 9.04 -1.40 -10.29
N ASN A 62 8.54 -2.46 -10.91
CA ASN A 62 8.99 -3.85 -10.72
C ASN A 62 8.75 -4.41 -9.30
N VAL A 63 7.93 -3.76 -8.47
CA VAL A 63 7.61 -4.23 -7.11
C VAL A 63 6.18 -4.76 -7.03
N THR A 64 6.03 -5.96 -6.49
CA THR A 64 4.72 -6.56 -6.18
C THR A 64 4.58 -6.76 -4.67
N LEU A 65 3.49 -6.26 -4.10
CA LEU A 65 3.12 -6.55 -2.70
C LEU A 65 2.31 -7.85 -2.64
N SER A 66 2.69 -8.80 -1.79
CA SER A 66 1.99 -10.09 -1.66
C SER A 66 1.66 -10.40 -0.21
N GLY A 67 0.40 -10.70 0.06
CA GLY A 67 -0.04 -11.28 1.32
C GLY A 67 -0.19 -12.80 1.27
N ALA A 68 -0.74 -13.36 2.35
CA ALA A 68 -1.04 -14.78 2.52
C ALA A 68 -2.45 -15.18 2.01
N GLY A 69 -3.31 -14.20 1.69
CA GLY A 69 -4.69 -14.39 1.23
C GLY A 69 -5.57 -13.18 1.57
N MET A 70 -6.66 -12.99 0.82
CA MET A 70 -7.72 -12.04 1.20
C MET A 70 -8.27 -12.44 2.59
N GLY A 71 -8.36 -11.48 3.50
CA GLY A 71 -8.77 -11.67 4.89
C GLY A 71 -7.68 -12.23 5.81
N GLU A 72 -6.63 -12.87 5.27
CA GLU A 72 -5.50 -13.40 6.04
C GLU A 72 -4.43 -12.33 6.28
N THR A 73 -4.10 -11.55 5.24
CA THR A 73 -3.23 -10.37 5.35
C THR A 73 -4.08 -9.13 5.14
N VAL A 74 -4.19 -8.29 6.18
CA VAL A 74 -4.97 -7.05 6.14
C VAL A 74 -4.04 -5.86 6.35
N ILE A 75 -4.06 -4.90 5.43
CA ILE A 75 -3.43 -3.58 5.62
C ILE A 75 -4.56 -2.61 5.96
N LYS A 76 -4.55 -2.09 7.18
CA LYS A 76 -5.65 -1.31 7.76
C LYS A 76 -5.19 0.09 8.11
N LEU A 77 -5.96 1.11 7.72
CA LEU A 77 -5.70 2.49 8.15
C LEU A 77 -5.89 2.63 9.67
N ALA A 78 -4.96 3.33 10.33
CA ALA A 78 -4.97 3.54 11.77
C ALA A 78 -6.28 4.17 12.28
N ASP A 79 -6.74 3.70 13.44
CA ASP A 79 -7.89 4.26 14.13
C ASP A 79 -7.66 5.75 14.44
N GLY A 80 -8.69 6.57 14.27
CA GLY A 80 -8.65 8.01 14.53
C GLY A 80 -8.03 8.84 13.41
N SER A 81 -7.61 8.25 12.29
CA SER A 81 -7.14 9.01 11.12
C SER A 81 -8.23 9.99 10.64
N ASP A 82 -7.90 11.27 10.58
CA ASP A 82 -8.79 12.37 10.18
C ASP A 82 -8.35 13.09 8.90
N THR A 83 -7.23 12.65 8.31
CA THR A 83 -6.68 13.20 7.08
C THR A 83 -7.26 12.52 5.83
N LYS A 84 -7.19 13.24 4.71
CA LYS A 84 -7.50 12.65 3.40
C LYS A 84 -6.34 11.75 2.98
N VAL A 85 -6.64 10.51 2.59
CA VAL A 85 -5.68 9.53 2.06
C VAL A 85 -6.08 9.17 0.64
N THR A 86 -5.30 9.60 -0.35
CA THR A 86 -5.52 9.21 -1.75
C THR A 86 -4.70 7.97 -2.07
N GLY A 87 -5.18 6.82 -1.60
CA GLY A 87 -4.57 5.50 -1.78
C GLY A 87 -3.84 5.04 -0.53
N ILE A 88 -4.41 4.06 0.18
CA ILE A 88 -3.69 3.31 1.23
C ILE A 88 -2.44 2.69 0.60
N VAL A 89 -2.58 2.06 -0.56
CA VAL A 89 -1.46 1.66 -1.41
C VAL A 89 -1.56 2.43 -2.73
N ARG A 90 -0.46 3.03 -3.16
CA ARG A 90 -0.45 3.86 -4.37
C ARG A 90 0.85 3.87 -5.17
N SER A 91 0.80 4.42 -6.39
CA SER A 91 1.99 4.86 -7.14
C SER A 91 2.27 6.35 -6.94
N ALA A 92 3.49 6.76 -7.31
CA ALA A 92 3.97 8.13 -7.12
C ALA A 92 3.36 9.09 -8.15
N TYR A 93 2.89 10.23 -7.67
CA TYR A 93 2.43 11.31 -8.55
C TYR A 93 3.59 11.86 -9.37
N GLY A 94 3.41 12.01 -10.68
CA GLY A 94 4.46 12.54 -11.55
C GLY A 94 5.59 11.57 -11.86
N GLU A 95 5.42 10.27 -11.58
CA GLU A 95 6.31 9.20 -12.04
C GLU A 95 5.54 8.22 -12.95
N GLU A 96 6.18 7.74 -14.03
CA GLU A 96 5.62 6.66 -14.86
C GLU A 96 5.99 5.30 -14.24
N THR A 97 5.17 4.82 -13.31
CA THR A 97 5.42 3.58 -12.59
C THR A 97 4.99 2.38 -13.45
N HIS A 98 5.78 1.32 -13.50
CA HIS A 98 5.48 0.17 -14.35
C HIS A 98 5.78 -1.19 -13.71
N ASP A 99 5.09 -2.24 -14.17
CA ASP A 99 5.29 -3.63 -13.72
C ASP A 99 5.16 -3.78 -12.20
N PHE A 100 4.11 -3.18 -11.64
CA PHE A 100 3.87 -3.14 -10.21
C PHE A 100 2.43 -3.55 -9.87
N GLY A 101 2.20 -3.86 -8.60
CA GLY A 101 0.87 -4.28 -8.18
C GLY A 101 0.84 -4.95 -6.83
N MET A 102 -0.25 -5.66 -6.58
CA MET A 102 -0.46 -6.37 -5.33
C MET A 102 -1.33 -7.60 -5.50
N LYS A 103 -1.15 -8.59 -4.61
CA LYS A 103 -1.92 -9.82 -4.61
C LYS A 103 -2.14 -10.42 -3.23
N ASN A 104 -3.20 -11.23 -3.11
CA ASN A 104 -3.48 -12.07 -1.95
C ASN A 104 -3.56 -11.29 -0.61
N LEU A 105 -4.21 -10.13 -0.59
CA LEU A 105 -4.33 -9.30 0.61
C LEU A 105 -5.63 -8.48 0.63
N THR A 106 -5.93 -7.89 1.79
CA THR A 106 -7.06 -6.98 1.99
C THR A 106 -6.54 -5.58 2.31
N LEU A 107 -7.12 -4.56 1.69
CA LEU A 107 -7.01 -3.16 2.12
C LEU A 107 -8.27 -2.76 2.88
N ASP A 108 -8.10 -2.21 4.08
CA ASP A 108 -9.19 -1.80 4.97
C ASP A 108 -9.05 -0.31 5.30
N GLY A 109 -9.97 0.50 4.76
CA GLY A 109 -9.99 1.94 4.99
C GLY A 109 -10.50 2.38 6.36
N ASN A 110 -11.02 1.44 7.17
CA ASN A 110 -11.42 1.68 8.55
C ASN A 110 -12.41 2.87 8.72
N ARG A 111 -13.34 3.07 7.78
CA ARG A 111 -14.25 4.23 7.76
C ARG A 111 -15.09 4.44 9.02
N ASP A 112 -15.33 3.39 9.81
CA ASP A 112 -16.12 3.49 11.04
C ASP A 112 -15.33 4.13 12.18
N ALA A 113 -14.00 4.15 12.08
CA ALA A 113 -13.08 4.74 13.07
C ALA A 113 -12.22 5.88 12.49
N THR A 114 -12.54 6.38 11.29
CA THR A 114 -11.81 7.47 10.60
C THR A 114 -12.79 8.50 10.02
N THR A 115 -12.34 9.72 9.75
CA THR A 115 -13.24 10.83 9.33
C THR A 115 -12.84 11.57 8.05
N GLY A 116 -11.66 11.30 7.47
CA GLY A 116 -11.23 11.84 6.17
C GLY A 116 -11.70 10.96 4.98
N LYS A 117 -11.56 11.47 3.74
CA LYS A 117 -11.76 10.65 2.52
C LYS A 117 -10.56 9.73 2.32
N VAL A 118 -10.81 8.43 2.23
CA VAL A 118 -9.80 7.38 2.11
C VAL A 118 -10.10 6.54 0.88
N ASP A 119 -9.22 6.60 -0.11
CA ASP A 119 -9.19 5.71 -1.26
C ASP A 119 -8.32 4.48 -0.93
N GLY A 120 -8.77 3.25 -1.23
CA GLY A 120 -7.98 2.04 -0.96
C GLY A 120 -6.75 1.90 -1.87
N TRP A 121 -6.96 1.99 -3.18
CA TRP A 121 -5.90 1.93 -4.20
C TRP A 121 -5.91 3.20 -5.05
N PHE A 122 -4.74 3.75 -5.36
CA PHE A 122 -4.60 4.85 -6.30
C PHE A 122 -3.36 4.69 -7.17
N ASN A 123 -3.46 4.91 -8.48
CA ASN A 123 -2.27 4.98 -9.33
C ASN A 123 -2.49 5.92 -10.51
N GLY A 124 -1.41 6.50 -11.03
CA GLY A 124 -1.41 7.34 -12.22
C GLY A 124 -0.33 8.42 -12.19
N TYR A 125 -0.08 9.02 -13.35
CA TYR A 125 0.91 10.08 -13.55
C TYR A 125 0.36 11.45 -13.10
N ILE A 126 0.16 12.38 -14.03
CA ILE A 126 -0.34 13.74 -13.79
C ILE A 126 -1.62 13.93 -14.59
N PRO A 127 -2.77 14.22 -13.94
CA PRO A 127 -4.02 14.50 -14.67
C PRO A 127 -3.85 15.62 -15.70
N GLY A 128 -4.24 15.36 -16.94
CA GLY A 128 -4.17 16.33 -18.04
C GLY A 128 -2.78 16.49 -18.69
N SER A 129 -1.78 15.71 -18.29
CA SER A 129 -0.46 15.65 -18.93
C SER A 129 -0.28 14.36 -19.73
N ASP A 130 0.71 14.34 -20.63
CA ASP A 130 1.16 13.10 -21.28
C ASP A 130 2.04 12.30 -20.31
N GLY A 131 1.90 10.97 -20.32
CA GLY A 131 2.54 10.05 -19.37
C GLY A 131 1.53 9.13 -18.67
N LYS A 132 1.98 7.93 -18.27
CA LYS A 132 1.11 6.91 -17.68
C LYS A 132 1.88 5.89 -16.84
N ASP A 133 1.18 5.34 -15.87
CA ASP A 133 1.57 4.04 -15.32
C ASP A 133 1.25 2.92 -16.31
N SER A 134 1.95 1.78 -16.22
CA SER A 134 1.70 0.64 -17.10
C SER A 134 1.91 -0.72 -16.42
N ASN A 135 1.32 -1.77 -16.98
CA ASN A 135 1.44 -3.15 -16.49
C ASN A 135 1.08 -3.32 -15.00
N VAL A 136 0.00 -2.66 -14.59
CA VAL A 136 -0.51 -2.70 -13.21
C VAL A 136 -1.34 -3.98 -13.01
N THR A 137 -1.01 -4.77 -11.99
CA THR A 137 -1.73 -6.02 -11.69
C THR A 137 -2.27 -6.05 -10.27
N LEU A 138 -3.59 -6.22 -10.14
CA LEU A 138 -4.24 -6.54 -8.87
C LEU A 138 -4.85 -7.93 -9.01
N ASP A 139 -4.40 -8.89 -8.19
CA ASP A 139 -4.86 -10.28 -8.25
C ASP A 139 -5.28 -10.77 -6.86
N SER A 140 -6.54 -11.19 -6.73
CA SER A 140 -7.06 -11.72 -5.46
C SER A 140 -6.89 -10.72 -4.30
N VAL A 141 -7.41 -9.50 -4.52
CA VAL A 141 -7.37 -8.39 -3.55
C VAL A 141 -8.79 -8.02 -3.13
N GLU A 142 -9.00 -7.88 -1.82
CA GLU A 142 -10.20 -7.26 -1.26
C GLU A 142 -9.89 -5.80 -0.91
N ILE A 143 -10.79 -4.87 -1.23
CA ILE A 143 -10.72 -3.49 -0.77
C ILE A 143 -12.06 -3.16 -0.12
N LYS A 144 -12.03 -2.80 1.16
CA LYS A 144 -13.24 -2.56 1.95
C LYS A 144 -13.11 -1.34 2.85
N ASP A 145 -14.25 -0.92 3.39
CA ASP A 145 -14.37 0.11 4.44
C ASP A 145 -13.63 1.42 4.14
N CYS A 146 -13.47 1.75 2.86
CA CYS A 146 -12.99 3.04 2.38
C CYS A 146 -14.12 4.09 2.46
N SER A 147 -13.77 5.33 2.79
CA SER A 147 -14.75 6.43 2.99
C SER A 147 -14.99 7.27 1.72
N GLY A 148 -14.28 7.02 0.63
CA GLY A 148 -14.70 7.50 -0.69
C GLY A 148 -13.73 7.23 -1.81
#